data_AF-K4RGP6-F1
#
_entry.id   AF-K4RGP6-F1
#
_cell.length_a   1.000
_cell.length_b   1.000
_cell.length_c   1.000
_cell.angle_alpha   90.00
_cell.angle_beta   90.00
_cell.angle_gamma   90.00
#
_symmetry.space_group_name_H-M   'P 1'
#
loop_
_entity.id
_entity.type
_entity.pdbx_description
1 polymer ?
#
loop_
_entity_poly.entity_id
_entity_poly.type
_entity_poly.pdbx_seq_one_letter_code
_entity_poly.pdbx_strand_id
1 'polypeptide(L)'
;MRLSLIALPCESEVPPGPHRNLLKALHDLYRLAGFPSTRVISRVITRSEFARDSMSHQTVANILAGRRVPRWLKVEALVDALLTLARRETALSELDRFRSLWESIHSPSGDRQGEIPEPPPLSPTEPIQKAEARRPVEPESEQEGPPTSHAGQGKWQVLLDAPTSEKNSLRTRIVAAGWNGPEMFNISPLPGICQIELNLRHPMGKEIWEVMDGEDSQAATTLALLLISWARMEDEMPSGRATERIETARIDWGRYARLFVEQLRK
;
A
#
# COMPACT_ATOMS: atom_id res chain seq x y z
N MET A 1 27.67 26.20 12.85
CA MET A 1 26.63 25.87 11.84
C MET A 1 25.30 26.40 12.37
N ARG A 2 24.71 27.43 11.76
CA ARG A 2 23.47 28.05 12.28
C ARG A 2 22.29 27.07 12.05
N LEU A 3 21.67 26.60 13.12
CA LEU A 3 20.42 25.86 13.07
C LEU A 3 19.32 26.86 12.66
N SER A 4 18.81 26.74 11.44
CA SER A 4 17.60 27.47 11.03
C SER A 4 16.39 26.80 11.66
N LEU A 5 16.12 27.15 12.92
CA LEU A 5 14.91 26.77 13.63
C LEU A 5 13.70 27.33 12.87
N ILE A 6 12.77 26.45 12.49
CA ILE A 6 11.46 26.88 11.99
C ILE A 6 10.55 27.01 13.22
N ALA A 7 10.21 28.24 13.58
CA ALA A 7 9.24 28.49 14.63
C ALA A 7 7.82 28.13 14.15
N LEU A 8 6.95 27.73 15.09
CA LEU A 8 5.54 27.55 14.82
C LEU A 8 4.93 28.91 14.42
N PRO A 9 4.27 29.02 13.24
CA PRO A 9 3.60 30.24 12.82
C PRO A 9 2.56 30.74 13.83
N CYS A 10 2.46 32.06 14.00
CA CYS A 10 1.46 32.65 14.90
C CYS A 10 0.04 32.53 14.33
N GLU A 11 -0.97 32.87 15.12
CA GLU A 11 -2.38 32.71 14.73
C GLU A 11 -2.80 33.62 13.57
N SER A 12 -2.10 34.74 13.36
CA SER A 12 -2.33 35.60 12.20
C SER A 12 -1.80 35.00 10.89
N GLU A 13 -0.82 34.10 10.95
CA GLU A 13 -0.26 33.43 9.76
C GLU A 13 -1.00 32.13 9.43
N VAL A 14 -1.37 31.37 10.45
CA VAL A 14 -2.18 30.15 10.33
C VAL A 14 -3.31 30.23 11.37
N PRO A 15 -4.53 30.60 10.97
CA PRO A 15 -5.66 30.76 11.88
C PRO A 15 -5.97 29.48 12.67
N PRO A 16 -6.59 29.59 13.86
CA PRO A 16 -7.12 28.44 14.59
C PRO A 16 -8.00 27.56 13.70
N GLY A 17 -7.79 26.24 13.76
CA GLY A 17 -8.55 25.28 12.96
C GLY A 17 -7.79 23.96 12.72
N PRO A 18 -8.38 23.03 11.96
CA PRO A 18 -7.80 21.71 11.67
C PRO A 18 -6.35 21.75 11.17
N HIS A 19 -6.05 22.67 10.24
CA HIS A 19 -4.71 22.84 9.71
C HIS A 19 -3.70 23.28 10.79
N ARG A 20 -4.07 24.22 11.67
CA ARG A 20 -3.23 24.64 12.79
C ARG A 20 -3.03 23.52 13.80
N ASN A 21 -4.03 22.66 14.02
CA ASN A 21 -3.92 21.52 14.92
C ASN A 21 -2.92 20.47 14.39
N LEU A 22 -2.99 20.14 13.11
CA LEU A 22 -1.99 19.29 12.46
C LEU A 22 -0.59 19.91 12.56
N LEU A 23 -0.47 21.20 12.28
CA LEU A 23 0.81 21.90 12.33
C LEU A 23 1.41 21.93 13.75
N LYS A 24 0.60 22.19 14.77
CA LYS A 24 1.00 22.12 16.19
C LYS A 24 1.55 20.74 16.53
N ALA A 25 0.84 19.67 16.17
CA ALA A 25 1.27 18.30 16.42
C ALA A 25 2.60 17.96 15.71
N LEU A 26 2.78 18.42 14.46
CA LEU A 26 4.06 18.26 13.74
C LEU A 26 5.20 19.02 14.43
N HIS A 27 4.93 20.23 14.95
CA HIS A 27 5.91 21.02 15.70
C HIS A 27 6.27 20.40 17.05
N ASP A 28 5.34 19.70 17.70
CA ASP A 28 5.64 18.96 18.94
C ASP A 28 6.59 17.80 18.66
N LEU A 29 6.39 17.03 17.58
CA LEU A 29 7.37 16.04 17.13
C LEU A 29 8.69 16.66 16.71
N TYR A 30 8.64 17.80 16.03
CA TYR A 30 9.84 18.53 15.61
C TYR A 30 10.70 18.98 16.81
N ARG A 31 10.04 19.43 17.88
CA ARG A 31 10.67 19.76 19.17
C ARG A 31 11.24 18.50 19.82
N LEU A 32 10.48 17.41 19.87
CA LEU A 32 10.94 16.13 20.45
C LEU A 32 12.16 15.56 19.72
N ALA A 33 12.26 15.78 18.41
CA ALA A 33 13.42 15.41 17.60
C ALA A 33 14.65 16.32 17.81
N GLY A 34 14.57 17.36 18.64
CA GLY A 34 15.67 18.29 18.91
C GLY A 34 15.86 19.36 17.82
N PHE A 35 14.80 19.74 17.12
CA PHE A 35 14.83 20.74 16.04
C PHE A 35 15.85 20.45 14.93
N PRO A 36 15.81 19.26 14.32
CA PRO A 36 16.74 18.92 13.24
C PRO A 36 16.62 19.90 12.06
N SER A 37 17.70 20.09 11.31
CA SER A 37 17.61 20.91 10.09
C SER A 37 16.71 20.23 9.05
N THR A 38 16.04 21.00 8.20
CA THR A 38 15.20 20.45 7.12
C THR A 38 15.96 19.55 6.15
N ARG A 39 17.27 19.76 5.99
CA ARG A 39 18.17 18.87 5.22
C ARG A 39 18.41 17.53 5.91
N VAL A 40 18.49 17.51 7.24
CA VAL A 40 18.59 16.27 8.03
C VAL A 40 17.28 15.49 7.91
N ILE A 41 16.13 16.16 8.10
CA ILE A 41 14.81 15.53 7.95
C ILE A 41 14.64 14.93 6.54
N SER A 42 14.90 15.72 5.49
CA SER A 42 14.80 15.27 4.10
C SER A 42 15.68 14.04 3.82
N ARG A 43 16.90 14.01 4.37
CA ARG A 43 17.80 12.84 4.24
C ARG A 43 17.25 11.59 4.94
N VAL A 44 16.65 11.75 6.12
CA VAL A 44 16.03 10.63 6.84
C VAL A 44 14.82 10.11 6.09
N ILE A 45 13.97 10.99 5.55
CA ILE A 45 12.84 10.60 4.70
C ILE A 45 13.30 9.75 3.52
N THR A 46 14.35 10.16 2.81
CA THR A 46 14.89 9.39 1.67
C THR A 46 15.46 8.02 2.06
N ARG A 47 15.78 7.80 3.34
CA ARG A 47 16.35 6.55 3.85
C ARG A 47 15.36 5.74 4.69
N SER A 48 14.13 6.21 4.86
CA SER A 48 13.14 5.53 5.66
C SER A 48 12.51 4.40 4.86
N GLU A 49 12.45 3.22 5.45
CA GLU A 49 11.73 2.06 4.93
C GLU A 49 10.20 2.24 5.05
N PHE A 50 9.75 3.19 5.87
CA PHE A 50 8.34 3.50 6.09
C PHE A 50 7.84 4.67 5.22
N ALA A 51 8.72 5.57 4.79
CA ALA A 51 8.36 6.74 4.00
C ALA A 51 8.08 6.39 2.53
N ARG A 52 6.81 6.50 2.14
CA ARG A 52 6.31 6.19 0.78
C ARG A 52 6.41 7.35 -0.21
N ASP A 53 6.85 8.51 0.26
CA ASP A 53 7.10 9.68 -0.58
C ASP A 53 8.43 10.33 -0.17
N SER A 54 9.13 10.88 -1.15
CA SER A 54 10.35 11.65 -0.92
C SER A 54 10.00 13.13 -0.93
N MET A 55 10.70 13.92 -0.12
CA MET A 55 10.51 15.37 -0.17
C MET A 55 11.81 16.12 0.01
N SER A 56 11.95 17.19 -0.76
CA SER A 56 13.07 18.10 -0.63
C SER A 56 13.03 18.84 0.71
N HIS A 57 14.19 19.28 1.18
CA HIS A 57 14.31 20.14 2.36
C HIS A 57 13.45 21.42 2.28
N GLN A 58 13.20 21.95 1.08
CA GLN A 58 12.31 23.09 0.87
C GLN A 58 10.84 22.71 1.05
N THR A 59 10.44 21.49 0.66
CA THR A 59 9.10 20.96 0.92
C THR A 59 8.87 20.79 2.42
N VAL A 60 9.85 20.21 3.14
CA VAL A 60 9.82 20.12 4.62
C VAL A 60 9.64 21.51 5.24
N ALA A 61 10.43 22.49 4.78
CA ALA A 61 10.34 23.86 5.27
C ALA A 61 8.95 24.47 5.05
N ASN A 62 8.37 24.28 3.87
CA ASN A 62 7.04 24.81 3.54
C ASN A 62 5.92 24.18 4.39
N ILE A 63 6.04 22.88 4.70
CA ILE A 63 5.09 22.17 5.57
C ILE A 63 5.21 22.69 7.01
N LEU A 64 6.42 22.72 7.58
CA LEU A 64 6.64 23.20 8.96
C LEU A 64 6.33 24.70 9.11
N ALA A 65 6.43 25.48 8.05
CA ALA A 65 6.00 26.88 8.03
C ALA A 65 4.49 27.06 7.80
N GLY A 66 3.71 25.98 7.67
CA GLY A 66 2.25 26.05 7.46
C GLY A 66 1.83 26.68 6.14
N ARG A 67 2.72 26.78 5.14
CA ARG A 67 2.42 27.47 3.86
C ARG A 67 1.47 26.68 2.96
N ARG A 68 1.38 25.36 3.15
CA ARG A 68 0.54 24.45 2.37
C ARG A 68 0.08 23.28 3.23
N VAL A 69 -1.13 22.80 2.98
CA VAL A 69 -1.60 21.51 3.51
C VAL A 69 -0.97 20.38 2.69
N PRO A 70 -0.11 19.53 3.28
CA PRO A 70 0.46 18.38 2.58
C PRO A 70 -0.59 17.29 2.30
N ARG A 71 -0.35 16.45 1.29
CA ARG A 71 -1.08 15.18 1.12
C ARG A 71 -0.68 14.20 2.23
N TRP A 72 -1.54 13.21 2.50
CA TRP A 72 -1.32 12.21 3.54
C TRP A 72 0.07 11.57 3.48
N LEU A 73 0.52 11.08 2.30
CA LEU A 73 1.83 10.43 2.15
C LEU A 73 3.01 11.31 2.60
N LYS A 74 2.89 12.64 2.45
CA LYS A 74 3.90 13.59 2.92
C LYS A 74 3.83 13.79 4.44
N VAL A 75 2.64 13.75 5.03
CA VAL A 75 2.49 13.78 6.49
C VAL A 75 3.10 12.52 7.09
N GLU A 76 2.73 11.34 6.56
CA GLU A 76 3.21 10.04 7.00
C GLU A 76 4.75 9.98 6.96
N ALA A 77 5.36 10.33 5.83
CA ALA A 77 6.82 10.36 5.68
C ALA A 77 7.50 11.34 6.65
N LEU A 78 6.90 12.51 6.90
CA LEU A 78 7.45 13.50 7.82
C LEU A 78 7.35 13.04 9.28
N VAL A 79 6.22 12.45 9.68
CA VAL A 79 6.00 11.92 11.04
C VAL A 79 7.00 10.81 11.34
N ASP A 80 7.13 9.84 10.44
CA ASP A 80 8.08 8.74 10.58
C ASP A 80 9.53 9.23 10.72
N ALA A 81 9.95 10.17 9.87
CA ALA A 81 11.30 10.74 9.95
C ALA A 81 11.55 11.50 11.26
N LEU A 82 10.55 12.23 11.78
CA LEU A 82 10.67 12.94 13.05
C LEU A 82 10.70 11.98 14.25
N LEU A 83 9.90 10.90 14.23
CA LEU A 83 9.95 9.85 15.26
C LEU A 83 11.30 9.14 15.26
N THR A 84 11.81 8.79 14.07
CA THR A 84 13.15 8.21 13.88
C THR A 84 14.24 9.13 14.46
N LEU A 85 14.17 10.43 14.16
CA LEU A 85 15.13 11.42 14.69
C LEU A 85 14.98 11.62 16.20
N ALA A 86 13.77 11.51 16.73
CA ALA A 86 13.50 11.51 18.17
C ALA A 86 13.87 10.18 18.85
N ARG A 87 14.44 9.21 18.10
CA ARG A 87 14.77 7.85 18.56
C ARG A 87 13.57 7.12 19.17
N ARG A 88 12.40 7.31 18.57
CA ARG A 88 11.16 6.62 18.92
C ARG A 88 10.79 5.67 17.80
N GLU A 89 10.27 4.52 18.18
CA GLU A 89 9.70 3.57 17.23
C GLU A 89 8.43 4.15 16.61
N THR A 90 8.26 3.95 15.29
CA THR A 90 7.06 4.37 14.58
C THR A 90 5.90 3.45 14.93
N ALA A 91 5.03 3.91 15.82
CA ALA A 91 3.82 3.18 16.21
C ALA A 91 2.63 3.53 15.29
N LEU A 92 1.84 2.52 14.92
CA LEU A 92 0.63 2.70 14.09
C LEU A 92 -0.36 3.69 14.71
N SER A 93 -0.54 3.64 16.03
CA SER A 93 -1.43 4.56 16.75
C SER A 93 -1.05 6.03 16.61
N GLU A 94 0.26 6.33 16.49
CA GLU A 94 0.73 7.70 16.30
C GLU A 94 0.47 8.15 14.86
N LEU A 95 0.67 7.27 13.87
CA LEU A 95 0.29 7.56 12.48
C LEU A 95 -1.22 7.78 12.34
N ASP A 96 -2.04 6.96 13.01
CA ASP A 96 -3.51 7.12 13.00
C ASP A 96 -3.94 8.44 13.63
N ARG A 97 -3.29 8.87 14.73
CA ARG A 97 -3.53 10.18 15.33
C ARG A 97 -3.27 11.33 14.34
N PHE A 98 -2.16 11.27 13.60
CA PHE A 98 -1.86 12.26 12.56
C PHE A 98 -2.82 12.16 11.37
N ARG A 99 -3.29 10.96 11.02
CA ARG A 99 -4.29 10.75 9.98
C ARG A 99 -5.60 11.43 10.35
N SER A 100 -6.10 11.24 11.56
CA SER A 100 -7.32 11.90 12.03
C SER A 100 -7.20 13.43 12.00
N LEU A 101 -6.04 13.99 12.37
CA LEU A 101 -5.78 15.42 12.25
C LEU A 101 -5.79 15.89 10.79
N TRP A 102 -5.22 15.10 9.87
CA TRP A 102 -5.20 15.42 8.45
C TRP A 102 -6.58 15.30 7.77
N GLU A 103 -7.36 14.27 8.12
CA GLU A 103 -8.73 14.07 7.65
C GLU A 103 -9.65 15.21 8.10
N SER A 104 -9.49 15.71 9.34
CA SER A 104 -10.28 16.84 9.84
C SER A 104 -10.12 18.15 9.04
N ILE A 105 -9.07 18.26 8.20
CA ILE A 105 -8.89 19.38 7.26
C ILE A 105 -9.82 19.24 6.05
N HIS A 106 -10.13 18.01 5.66
CA HIS A 106 -10.88 17.65 4.45
C HIS A 106 -12.32 17.24 4.75
N SER A 107 -12.64 16.90 6.00
CA SER A 107 -14.01 16.69 6.46
C SER A 107 -14.65 18.04 6.76
N PRO A 108 -15.60 18.53 5.93
CA PRO A 108 -16.37 19.69 6.30
C PRO A 108 -17.20 19.34 7.54
N SER A 109 -17.01 20.07 8.63
CA SER A 109 -17.88 20.00 9.80
C SER A 109 -19.33 20.30 9.38
N GLY A 110 -20.17 19.27 9.34
CA GLY A 110 -21.64 19.29 9.47
C GLY A 110 -22.43 20.34 8.67
N ASP A 111 -22.82 20.00 7.43
CA ASP A 111 -24.21 20.02 6.94
C ASP A 111 -24.23 19.78 5.43
N ARG A 112 -24.59 18.56 5.03
CA ARG A 112 -25.18 18.19 3.72
C ARG A 112 -25.58 16.70 3.80
N GLN A 113 -26.65 16.43 4.55
CA GLN A 113 -27.59 15.42 4.07
C GLN A 113 -28.34 16.07 2.91
N GLY A 114 -28.12 15.58 1.68
CA GLY A 114 -28.81 16.09 0.50
C GLY A 114 -28.06 15.78 -0.79
N GLU A 115 -28.64 14.85 -1.56
CA GLU A 115 -28.37 14.52 -2.97
C GLU A 115 -27.04 13.85 -3.32
N ILE A 116 -27.11 12.53 -3.49
CA ILE A 116 -26.28 11.79 -4.44
C ILE A 116 -26.69 12.30 -5.84
N PRO A 117 -25.83 12.97 -6.62
CA PRO A 117 -26.12 13.20 -8.03
C PRO A 117 -26.02 11.84 -8.72
N GLU A 118 -27.14 11.42 -9.31
CA GLU A 118 -27.22 10.22 -10.14
C GLU A 118 -26.12 10.28 -11.23
N PRO A 119 -25.28 9.24 -11.39
CA PRO A 119 -24.26 9.25 -12.43
C PRO A 119 -24.93 9.28 -13.81
N PRO A 120 -24.46 10.13 -14.75
CA PRO A 120 -25.01 10.17 -16.09
C PRO A 120 -24.77 8.83 -16.81
N PRO A 121 -25.68 8.40 -17.70
CA PRO A 121 -25.59 7.11 -18.36
C PRO A 121 -24.33 7.04 -19.24
N LEU A 122 -23.57 5.97 -19.07
CA LEU A 122 -22.40 5.65 -19.89
C LEU A 122 -22.86 5.33 -21.33
N SER A 123 -22.49 6.18 -22.28
CA SER A 123 -22.60 5.86 -23.70
C SER A 123 -21.55 4.82 -24.11
N PRO A 124 -21.87 3.85 -25.00
CA PRO A 124 -20.96 2.78 -25.38
C PRO A 124 -19.86 3.30 -26.30
N THR A 125 -18.59 2.98 -26.01
CA THR A 125 -17.50 3.14 -26.98
C THR A 125 -17.12 1.76 -27.52
N GLU A 126 -17.22 1.64 -28.83
CA GLU A 126 -16.89 0.48 -29.68
C GLU A 126 -15.37 0.17 -29.75
N PRO A 127 -15.00 -1.01 -30.30
CA PRO A 127 -13.79 -1.75 -29.91
C PRO A 127 -12.51 -1.37 -30.67
N ILE A 128 -11.38 -1.44 -29.97
CA ILE A 128 -10.03 -1.34 -30.57
C ILE A 128 -9.61 -2.72 -31.09
N GLN A 129 -9.29 -2.78 -32.38
CA GLN A 129 -8.86 -3.96 -33.13
C GLN A 129 -7.34 -4.20 -33.06
N LYS A 130 -6.98 -5.49 -32.93
CA LYS A 130 -5.85 -6.25 -33.51
C LYS A 130 -4.54 -5.54 -33.94
N ALA A 131 -3.43 -6.06 -33.41
CA ALA A 131 -2.20 -6.43 -34.15
C ALA A 131 -1.27 -7.22 -33.19
N GLU A 132 -0.33 -8.09 -33.53
CA GLU A 132 -0.10 -9.09 -34.58
C GLU A 132 1.23 -9.78 -34.14
N ALA A 133 1.39 -11.06 -34.48
CA ALA A 133 2.32 -12.00 -33.84
C ALA A 133 3.77 -11.93 -34.36
N ARG A 134 4.75 -12.30 -33.51
CA ARG A 134 6.02 -12.95 -33.92
C ARG A 134 6.49 -13.99 -32.89
N ARG A 135 7.04 -15.09 -33.41
CA ARG A 135 7.37 -16.38 -32.77
C ARG A 135 8.91 -16.62 -32.78
N PRO A 136 9.48 -17.72 -32.23
CA PRO A 136 10.46 -17.71 -31.13
C PRO A 136 11.82 -18.37 -31.47
N VAL A 137 12.80 -18.35 -30.55
CA VAL A 137 13.91 -19.33 -30.48
C VAL A 137 14.37 -19.53 -29.01
N GLU A 138 14.43 -20.80 -28.58
CA GLU A 138 14.96 -21.35 -27.31
C GLU A 138 16.23 -22.19 -27.65
N PRO A 139 17.12 -22.58 -26.70
CA PRO A 139 16.82 -23.74 -25.82
C PRO A 139 17.46 -23.80 -24.40
N GLU A 140 16.76 -24.55 -23.53
CA GLU A 140 17.10 -25.49 -22.43
C GLU A 140 18.46 -25.50 -21.68
N SER A 141 18.39 -25.65 -20.34
CA SER A 141 19.05 -26.75 -19.60
C SER A 141 18.52 -26.92 -18.16
N GLU A 142 18.28 -28.18 -17.79
CA GLU A 142 17.77 -28.72 -16.53
C GLU A 142 18.82 -28.72 -15.39
N GLN A 143 18.39 -28.63 -14.12
CA GLN A 143 18.96 -29.43 -13.02
C GLN A 143 18.13 -29.36 -11.70
N GLU A 144 18.18 -30.47 -10.95
CA GLU A 144 17.23 -31.02 -9.97
C GLU A 144 17.29 -30.42 -8.53
N GLY A 145 16.21 -30.63 -7.74
CA GLY A 145 16.05 -30.27 -6.30
C GLY A 145 16.84 -31.16 -5.30
N PRO A 146 16.52 -31.31 -3.97
CA PRO A 146 15.22 -31.17 -3.24
C PRO A 146 15.37 -30.55 -1.79
N PRO A 147 14.50 -30.72 -0.75
CA PRO A 147 13.19 -31.36 -0.64
C PRO A 147 12.04 -30.55 0.05
N THR A 148 10.87 -31.17 -0.12
CA THR A 148 9.50 -31.00 0.35
C THR A 148 9.25 -30.66 1.83
N SER A 149 8.15 -29.93 2.08
CA SER A 149 7.25 -30.17 3.22
C SER A 149 5.80 -30.19 2.75
N HIS A 150 5.15 -31.34 2.98
CA HIS A 150 3.75 -31.61 2.69
C HIS A 150 2.86 -31.06 3.80
N ALA A 151 1.93 -30.15 3.47
CA ALA A 151 0.76 -29.88 4.30
C ALA A 151 -0.41 -29.41 3.43
N GLY A 152 -1.53 -30.16 3.49
CA GLY A 152 -2.87 -29.70 3.10
C GLY A 152 -3.17 -29.64 1.60
N GLN A 153 -3.67 -30.76 1.05
CA GLN A 153 -4.50 -30.74 -0.17
C GLN A 153 -5.84 -30.09 0.18
N GLY A 154 -5.93 -28.76 0.05
CA GLY A 154 -7.16 -27.99 0.24
C GLY A 154 -7.65 -27.41 -1.09
N LYS A 155 -8.98 -27.45 -1.27
CA LYS A 155 -9.92 -26.86 -2.25
C LYS A 155 -9.46 -25.72 -3.20
N TRP A 156 -8.34 -25.03 -2.95
CA TRP A 156 -7.89 -23.83 -3.68
C TRP A 156 -6.54 -23.98 -4.39
N GLN A 157 -6.20 -25.20 -4.84
CA GLN A 157 -5.48 -25.32 -6.11
C GLN A 157 -6.45 -24.89 -7.22
N VAL A 158 -6.69 -23.58 -7.36
CA VAL A 158 -7.34 -23.04 -8.55
C VAL A 158 -6.31 -23.14 -9.67
N LEU A 159 -6.17 -24.36 -10.17
CA LEU A 159 -5.58 -24.59 -11.47
C LEU A 159 -6.57 -23.95 -12.45
N LEU A 160 -6.36 -22.67 -12.75
CA LEU A 160 -6.80 -22.09 -14.02
C LEU A 160 -6.04 -22.83 -15.12
N ASP A 161 -6.31 -24.12 -15.29
CA ASP A 161 -6.20 -24.80 -16.57
C ASP A 161 -7.37 -24.28 -17.39
N ALA A 162 -7.31 -23.00 -17.77
CA ALA A 162 -8.10 -22.57 -18.90
C ALA A 162 -7.72 -23.50 -20.06
N PRO A 163 -8.68 -24.16 -20.75
CA PRO A 163 -8.39 -24.88 -21.98
C PRO A 163 -8.17 -23.86 -23.10
N THR A 164 -7.23 -22.95 -22.91
CA THR A 164 -6.64 -22.19 -24.00
C THR A 164 -5.53 -23.07 -24.53
N SER A 165 -5.64 -23.42 -25.80
CA SER A 165 -4.72 -24.24 -26.59
C SER A 165 -3.30 -23.67 -26.73
N GLU A 166 -2.81 -22.93 -25.73
CA GLU A 166 -1.53 -22.24 -25.74
C GLU A 166 -0.62 -22.81 -24.64
N LYS A 167 0.59 -23.21 -25.06
CA LYS A 167 1.64 -23.87 -24.26
C LYS A 167 2.22 -23.03 -23.10
N ASN A 168 1.52 -22.03 -22.57
CA ASN A 168 2.08 -21.09 -21.60
C ASN A 168 1.07 -20.65 -20.52
N SER A 169 0.20 -21.54 -20.06
CA SER A 169 -0.64 -21.28 -18.89
C SER A 169 0.20 -21.36 -17.62
N LEU A 170 0.51 -20.20 -17.02
CA LEU A 170 1.06 -20.16 -15.68
C LEU A 170 0.06 -20.79 -14.72
N ARG A 171 0.45 -21.95 -14.16
CA ARG A 171 -0.33 -22.59 -13.11
C ARG A 171 -0.31 -21.68 -11.91
N THR A 172 -1.48 -21.25 -11.43
CA THR A 172 -1.56 -20.45 -10.22
C THR A 172 -2.06 -21.31 -9.08
N ARG A 173 -1.53 -21.10 -7.87
CA ARG A 173 -1.98 -21.78 -6.65
C ARG A 173 -2.17 -20.74 -5.56
N ILE A 174 -3.29 -20.81 -4.86
CA ILE A 174 -3.53 -19.98 -3.68
C ILE A 174 -3.41 -20.86 -2.43
N VAL A 175 -2.60 -20.44 -1.46
CA VAL A 175 -2.38 -21.19 -0.22
C VAL A 175 -2.57 -20.29 0.99
N ALA A 176 -3.04 -20.88 2.08
CA ALA A 176 -2.99 -20.26 3.40
C ALA A 176 -1.55 -20.29 3.92
N ALA A 177 -1.11 -19.17 4.46
CA ALA A 177 0.17 -19.00 5.13
C ALA A 177 0.02 -18.04 6.31
N GLY A 178 1.11 -17.79 7.03
CA GLY A 178 1.05 -16.88 8.18
C GLY A 178 2.42 -16.31 8.52
N TRP A 179 2.51 -14.99 8.49
CA TRP A 179 3.71 -14.26 8.88
C TRP A 179 3.36 -12.94 9.55
N ASN A 180 4.32 -12.39 10.28
CA ASN A 180 4.18 -11.09 10.90
C ASN A 180 4.58 -10.03 9.87
N GLY A 181 3.59 -9.33 9.32
CA GLY A 181 3.81 -8.31 8.30
C GLY A 181 2.57 -7.47 8.03
N PRO A 182 2.73 -6.35 7.34
CA PRO A 182 1.61 -5.53 6.88
C PRO A 182 0.90 -6.11 5.65
N GLU A 183 1.56 -6.96 4.88
CA GLU A 183 0.99 -7.63 3.71
C GLU A 183 -0.20 -8.52 4.09
N MET A 184 -1.27 -8.48 3.29
CA MET A 184 -2.37 -9.44 3.39
C MET A 184 -2.16 -10.70 2.52
N PHE A 185 -1.30 -10.61 1.50
CA PHE A 185 -0.85 -11.73 0.70
C PHE A 185 0.58 -11.50 0.18
N ASN A 186 1.25 -12.55 -0.28
CA ASN A 186 2.55 -12.48 -0.95
C ASN A 186 2.53 -13.34 -2.23
N ILE A 187 3.51 -13.10 -3.11
CA ILE A 187 3.72 -13.91 -4.32
C ILE A 187 5.08 -14.59 -4.23
N SER A 188 5.05 -15.91 -4.36
CA SER A 188 6.23 -16.77 -4.36
C SER A 188 6.33 -17.43 -5.74
N PRO A 189 7.28 -17.04 -6.59
CA PRO A 189 7.51 -17.73 -7.85
C PRO A 189 8.09 -19.11 -7.57
N LEU A 190 7.42 -20.16 -8.05
CA LEU A 190 7.90 -21.52 -8.08
C LEU A 190 8.12 -21.94 -9.55
N PRO A 191 8.98 -22.93 -9.84
CA PRO A 191 9.18 -23.41 -11.21
C PRO A 191 7.86 -23.78 -11.88
N GLY A 192 7.45 -23.01 -12.90
CA GLY A 192 6.21 -23.22 -13.65
C GLY A 192 4.91 -22.94 -12.88
N ILE A 193 4.98 -22.41 -11.65
CA ILE A 193 3.82 -22.12 -10.79
C ILE A 193 3.97 -20.74 -10.15
N CYS A 194 2.96 -19.89 -10.32
CA CYS A 194 2.82 -18.69 -9.51
C CYS A 194 2.06 -19.04 -8.21
N GLN A 195 2.73 -19.02 -7.06
CA GLN A 195 2.07 -19.27 -5.77
C GLN A 195 1.70 -17.95 -5.11
N ILE A 196 0.42 -17.80 -4.79
CA ILE A 196 -0.12 -16.70 -4.00
C ILE A 196 -0.32 -17.21 -2.58
N GLU A 197 0.30 -16.57 -1.62
CA GLU A 197 0.24 -16.93 -0.21
C GLU A 197 -0.63 -15.92 0.52
N LEU A 198 -1.74 -16.34 1.12
CA LEU A 198 -2.61 -15.49 1.92
C LEU A 198 -2.15 -15.46 3.37
N ASN A 199 -1.93 -14.26 3.92
CA ASN A 199 -1.47 -14.09 5.30
C ASN A 199 -2.64 -14.18 6.28
N LEU A 200 -2.85 -15.34 6.90
CA LEU A 200 -3.92 -15.54 7.88
C LEU A 200 -3.69 -14.80 9.21
N ARG A 201 -2.50 -14.24 9.46
CA ARG A 201 -2.25 -13.33 10.59
C ARG A 201 -2.69 -11.90 10.30
N HIS A 202 -2.91 -11.55 9.03
CA HIS A 202 -3.47 -10.27 8.63
C HIS A 202 -5.01 -10.34 8.69
N PRO A 203 -5.72 -9.37 9.31
CA PRO A 203 -7.17 -9.44 9.44
C PRO A 203 -7.89 -9.55 8.09
N MET A 204 -7.49 -8.74 7.10
CA MET A 204 -8.02 -8.88 5.74
C MET A 204 -7.63 -10.22 5.08
N GLY A 205 -6.41 -10.73 5.30
CA GLY A 205 -5.98 -12.00 4.68
C GLY A 205 -6.80 -13.18 5.21
N LYS A 206 -7.16 -13.14 6.51
CA LYS A 206 -8.09 -14.07 7.12
C LYS A 206 -9.50 -13.99 6.52
N GLU A 207 -10.07 -12.79 6.39
CA GLU A 207 -11.42 -12.61 5.82
C GLU A 207 -11.50 -13.09 4.36
N ILE A 208 -10.47 -12.78 3.55
CA ILE A 208 -10.37 -13.30 2.17
C ILE A 208 -10.34 -14.83 2.18
N TRP A 209 -9.55 -15.44 3.06
CA TRP A 209 -9.49 -16.90 3.16
C TRP A 209 -10.82 -17.51 3.59
N GLU A 210 -11.53 -16.90 4.54
CA GLU A 210 -12.85 -17.37 4.99
C GLU A 210 -13.90 -17.31 3.88
N VAL A 211 -13.92 -16.24 3.08
CA VAL A 211 -14.80 -16.13 1.90
C VAL A 211 -14.42 -17.19 0.87
N MET A 212 -13.13 -17.36 0.61
CA MET A 212 -12.67 -18.39 -0.31
C MET A 212 -13.06 -19.78 0.19
N ASP A 213 -12.75 -20.16 1.42
CA ASP A 213 -13.02 -21.50 1.95
C ASP A 213 -14.52 -21.82 2.13
N GLY A 214 -15.36 -20.78 2.22
CA GLY A 214 -16.79 -20.86 2.40
C GLY A 214 -17.59 -21.48 1.24
N GLU A 215 -18.91 -21.28 1.32
CA GLU A 215 -19.89 -21.85 0.37
C GLU A 215 -20.20 -20.93 -0.82
N ASP A 216 -19.90 -19.62 -0.73
CA ASP A 216 -20.12 -18.66 -1.80
C ASP A 216 -19.04 -18.78 -2.89
N SER A 217 -19.28 -19.70 -3.82
CA SER A 217 -18.37 -20.00 -4.92
C SER A 217 -18.15 -18.81 -5.86
N GLN A 218 -19.14 -17.92 -6.01
CA GLN A 218 -19.02 -16.75 -6.89
C GLN A 218 -18.08 -15.72 -6.25
N ALA A 219 -18.29 -15.38 -4.98
CA ALA A 219 -17.41 -14.46 -4.25
C ALA A 219 -15.97 -15.01 -4.17
N ALA A 220 -15.82 -16.29 -3.85
CA ALA A 220 -14.53 -16.97 -3.83
C ALA A 220 -13.82 -16.90 -5.19
N THR A 221 -14.53 -17.16 -6.29
CA THR A 221 -13.98 -17.09 -7.65
C THR A 221 -13.57 -15.66 -8.01
N THR A 222 -14.40 -14.67 -7.70
CA THR A 222 -14.09 -13.26 -7.98
C THR A 222 -12.83 -12.80 -7.22
N LEU A 223 -12.70 -13.14 -5.93
CA LEU A 223 -11.51 -12.82 -5.15
C LEU A 223 -10.26 -13.53 -5.68
N ALA A 224 -10.38 -14.80 -6.05
CA ALA A 224 -9.29 -15.55 -6.66
C ALA A 224 -8.82 -14.88 -7.96
N LEU A 225 -9.74 -14.51 -8.86
CA LEU A 225 -9.40 -13.83 -10.11
C LEU A 225 -8.69 -12.50 -9.88
N LEU A 226 -9.11 -11.71 -8.89
CA LEU A 226 -8.43 -10.45 -8.56
C LEU A 226 -6.98 -10.71 -8.09
N LEU A 227 -6.76 -11.67 -7.20
CA LEU A 227 -5.42 -12.02 -6.72
C LEU A 227 -4.54 -12.57 -7.85
N ILE A 228 -5.10 -13.44 -8.70
CA ILE A 228 -4.39 -14.01 -9.85
C ILE A 228 -4.02 -12.92 -10.86
N SER A 229 -4.94 -11.97 -11.13
CA SER A 229 -4.66 -10.85 -12.02
C SER A 229 -3.53 -9.96 -11.51
N TRP A 230 -3.47 -9.73 -10.19
CA TRP A 230 -2.34 -9.03 -9.56
C TRP A 230 -1.04 -9.82 -9.74
N ALA A 231 -1.08 -11.12 -9.44
CA ALA A 231 0.11 -11.97 -9.51
C ALA A 231 0.67 -12.03 -10.94
N ARG A 232 -0.20 -12.06 -11.94
CA ARG A 232 0.21 -11.98 -13.34
C ARG A 232 0.80 -10.62 -13.71
N MET A 233 0.19 -9.53 -13.24
CA MET A 233 0.73 -8.18 -13.43
C MET A 233 2.14 -8.08 -12.84
N GLU A 234 2.39 -8.64 -11.66
CA GLU A 234 3.70 -8.59 -10.99
C GLU A 234 4.76 -9.43 -11.71
N ASP A 235 4.38 -10.61 -12.20
CA ASP A 235 5.25 -11.51 -12.99
C ASP A 235 5.64 -10.92 -14.36
N GLU A 236 4.74 -10.19 -15.01
CA GLU A 236 5.01 -9.55 -16.31
C GLU A 236 5.83 -8.25 -16.20
N MET A 237 6.13 -7.78 -14.99
CA MET A 237 6.80 -6.49 -14.81
C MET A 237 8.31 -6.57 -15.03
N PRO A 238 8.90 -5.60 -15.76
CA PRO A 238 10.35 -5.54 -15.95
C PRO A 238 11.08 -5.44 -14.60
N SER A 239 12.19 -6.15 -14.46
CA SER A 239 12.97 -6.20 -13.22
C SER A 239 13.51 -4.83 -12.78
N GLY A 240 13.77 -4.70 -11.48
CA GLY A 240 14.37 -3.51 -10.86
C GLY A 240 13.33 -2.60 -10.20
N ARG A 241 13.41 -1.29 -10.45
CA ARG A 241 12.57 -0.29 -9.76
C ARG A 241 11.07 -0.46 -9.94
N ALA A 242 10.62 -1.17 -10.99
CA ALA A 242 9.19 -1.43 -11.18
C ALA A 242 8.69 -2.53 -10.22
N THR A 243 9.46 -3.60 -10.03
CA THR A 243 9.19 -4.67 -9.06
C THR A 243 9.13 -4.12 -7.63
N GLU A 244 10.13 -3.33 -7.22
CA GLU A 244 10.16 -2.70 -5.88
C GLU A 244 8.90 -1.85 -5.61
N ARG A 245 8.39 -1.16 -6.63
CA ARG A 245 7.18 -0.33 -6.52
C ARG A 245 5.91 -1.16 -6.35
N ILE A 246 5.82 -2.32 -7.00
CA ILE A 246 4.67 -3.21 -6.88
C ILE A 246 4.67 -3.91 -5.54
N GLU A 247 5.83 -4.38 -5.09
CA GLU A 247 5.99 -4.92 -3.74
C GLU A 247 5.56 -3.87 -2.71
N THR A 248 6.07 -2.63 -2.82
CA THR A 248 5.66 -1.50 -1.97
C THR A 248 4.15 -1.24 -2.03
N ALA A 249 3.55 -1.29 -3.23
CA ALA A 249 2.10 -1.10 -3.38
C ALA A 249 1.30 -2.20 -2.67
N ARG A 250 1.79 -3.45 -2.68
CA ARG A 250 1.18 -4.58 -1.95
C ARG A 250 1.28 -4.40 -0.43
N ILE A 251 2.44 -3.94 0.06
CA ILE A 251 2.65 -3.56 1.47
C ILE A 251 1.60 -2.52 1.85
N ASP A 252 1.45 -1.51 1.01
CA ASP A 252 0.60 -0.37 1.26
C ASP A 252 -0.86 -0.75 1.30
N TRP A 253 -1.28 -1.55 0.33
CA TRP A 253 -2.61 -2.07 0.26
C TRP A 253 -2.95 -2.89 1.51
N GLY A 254 -2.05 -3.76 1.98
CA GLY A 254 -2.21 -4.50 3.22
C GLY A 254 -2.42 -3.59 4.43
N ARG A 255 -1.58 -2.55 4.60
CA ARG A 255 -1.75 -1.57 5.70
C ARG A 255 -3.12 -0.89 5.66
N TYR A 256 -3.56 -0.43 4.48
CA TYR A 256 -4.88 0.21 4.36
C TYR A 256 -6.02 -0.78 4.62
N ALA A 257 -5.91 -2.01 4.11
CA ALA A 257 -6.89 -3.04 4.31
C ALA A 257 -7.07 -3.38 5.80
N ARG A 258 -5.97 -3.44 6.58
CA ARG A 258 -6.04 -3.61 8.03
C ARG A 258 -6.87 -2.52 8.70
N LEU A 259 -6.57 -1.25 8.38
CA LEU A 259 -7.26 -0.10 8.96
C LEU A 259 -8.77 -0.16 8.67
N PHE A 260 -9.16 -0.47 7.44
CA PHE A 260 -10.58 -0.55 7.08
C PHE A 260 -11.29 -1.73 7.75
N VAL A 261 -10.67 -2.90 7.86
CA VAL A 261 -11.26 -4.05 8.56
C VAL A 261 -11.46 -3.70 10.05
N GLU A 262 -10.46 -3.11 10.68
CA GLU A 262 -10.56 -2.68 12.10
C GLU A 262 -11.59 -1.58 12.33
N GLN A 263 -11.84 -0.71 11.34
CA GLN A 263 -12.87 0.34 11.43
C GLN A 263 -14.28 -0.20 11.21
N LEU A 264 -14.49 -1.06 10.21
CA LEU A 264 -15.81 -1.58 9.83
C LEU A 264 -16.31 -2.69 10.77
N ARG A 265 -15.42 -3.28 11.58
CA ARG A 265 -15.74 -4.33 12.55
C ARG A 265 -15.81 -3.85 14.00
N LYS A 266 -15.75 -2.53 14.24
CA LYS A 266 -16.13 -1.89 15.51
C LYS A 266 -17.63 -1.64 15.55
#